data_AF-A0AAN6WC01-F1
#
_entry.id   AF-A0AAN6WC01-F1
#
_cell.length_a   1.000
_cell.length_b   1.000
_cell.length_c   1.000
_cell.angle_alpha   90.00
_cell.angle_beta   90.00
_cell.angle_gamma   90.00
#
_symmetry.space_group_name_H-M   'P 1'
#
loop_
_entity.id
_entity.type
_entity.pdbx_description
1 polymer ?
#
loop_
_entity_poly.entity_id
_entity_poly.type
_entity_poly.pdbx_seq_one_letter_code
_entity_poly.pdbx_strand_id
1 'polypeptide(L)'
;MASSNHHSSYNRSASQSQTPISPGINGDEGDKPRLTKEQKKSNHIQSEQKRRHAIREAYDNLCTQVPGLEGQARSEGVVLNGIVDYVRKLMLERQKMIAECEAKGMEVPPGVREGLANMPVGFLDGPAPGEGGEDGNGEGGSSVSPGRKGSAGRGE
;
A
#
# COMPACT_ATOMS: atom_id res chain seq x y z
N MET A 1 35.76 -17.21 -22.32
CA MET A 1 34.76 -17.31 -21.25
C MET A 1 34.58 -15.92 -20.68
N ALA A 2 33.47 -15.24 -20.98
CA ALA A 2 33.24 -13.84 -20.61
C ALA A 2 32.35 -13.78 -19.37
N SER A 3 32.80 -13.05 -18.34
CA SER A 3 32.11 -12.86 -17.05
C SER A 3 30.93 -11.90 -17.19
N SER A 4 29.75 -12.32 -16.73
CA SER A 4 28.54 -11.49 -16.67
C SER A 4 28.48 -10.66 -15.39
N ASN A 5 28.64 -9.35 -15.50
CA ASN A 5 28.33 -8.37 -14.46
C ASN A 5 26.83 -8.02 -14.53
N HIS A 6 26.01 -8.52 -13.61
CA HIS A 6 24.60 -8.11 -13.45
C HIS A 6 24.52 -6.83 -12.60
N HIS A 7 24.31 -5.67 -13.23
CA HIS A 7 23.98 -4.43 -12.51
C HIS A 7 22.46 -4.29 -12.38
N SER A 8 21.98 -4.50 -11.15
CA SER A 8 20.64 -4.12 -10.70
C SER A 8 20.44 -2.62 -10.90
N SER A 9 19.51 -2.25 -11.77
CA SER A 9 19.22 -0.86 -12.11
C SER A 9 17.83 -0.47 -11.62
N TYR A 10 17.69 -0.19 -10.32
CA TYR A 10 16.58 0.61 -9.83
C TYR A 10 16.82 2.08 -10.23
N ASN A 11 16.48 2.43 -11.46
CA ASN A 11 16.52 3.82 -11.90
C ASN A 11 15.25 4.56 -11.44
N ARG A 12 15.31 5.17 -10.26
CA ARG A 12 14.32 6.12 -9.76
C ARG A 12 14.94 7.52 -9.79
N SER A 13 14.84 8.18 -10.95
CA SER A 13 15.28 9.58 -11.09
C SER A 13 14.07 10.48 -11.33
N ALA A 14 13.69 11.14 -10.25
CA ALA A 14 13.05 12.44 -10.10
C ALA A 14 12.33 13.06 -11.32
N SER A 15 11.02 13.29 -11.15
CA SER A 15 10.26 14.26 -11.94
C SER A 15 10.86 15.65 -11.79
N GLN A 16 11.66 16.08 -12.75
CA GLN A 16 11.92 17.49 -12.99
C GLN A 16 10.78 18.05 -13.86
N SER A 17 9.98 18.91 -13.26
CA SER A 17 9.07 19.82 -13.94
C SER A 17 9.87 20.78 -14.83
N GLN A 18 9.93 20.50 -16.13
CA GLN A 18 10.46 21.43 -17.14
C GLN A 18 9.33 21.92 -18.04
N THR A 19 9.20 23.24 -18.15
CA THR A 19 8.38 23.95 -19.13
C THR A 19 8.97 23.73 -20.53
N PRO A 20 8.18 23.50 -21.59
CA PRO A 20 8.74 23.26 -22.91
C PRO A 20 9.10 24.59 -23.58
N ILE A 21 10.40 24.83 -23.71
CA ILE A 21 10.97 25.83 -24.63
C ILE A 21 10.95 25.21 -26.03
N SER A 22 10.26 25.84 -26.97
CA SER A 22 10.36 25.49 -28.40
C SER A 22 11.67 26.03 -28.98
N PRO A 23 12.37 25.23 -29.81
CA PRO A 23 12.87 25.76 -31.07
C PRO A 23 12.52 24.83 -32.24
N GLY A 24 12.30 25.42 -33.41
CA GLY A 24 11.87 24.72 -34.60
C GLY A 24 12.99 24.00 -35.37
N ILE A 25 12.48 23.16 -36.29
CA ILE A 25 12.96 22.72 -37.61
C ILE A 25 14.05 21.64 -37.79
N ASN A 26 13.54 20.46 -38.16
CA ASN A 26 13.91 19.55 -39.27
C ASN A 26 14.80 18.34 -38.99
N GLY A 27 14.22 17.14 -39.18
CA GLY A 27 14.95 15.88 -39.40
C GLY A 27 14.14 14.63 -39.01
N ASP A 28 13.38 14.11 -39.97
CA ASP A 28 12.83 12.75 -40.11
C ASP A 28 13.34 11.67 -39.12
N GLU A 29 12.62 11.46 -38.03
CA GLU A 29 12.61 10.21 -37.25
C GLU A 29 11.16 9.83 -36.93
N GLY A 30 10.52 9.12 -37.85
CA GLY A 30 9.41 8.20 -37.60
C GLY A 30 8.23 8.73 -36.78
N ASP A 31 7.30 9.39 -37.49
CA ASP A 31 5.89 9.67 -37.18
C ASP A 31 5.33 9.01 -35.90
N LYS A 32 5.72 9.54 -34.74
CA LYS A 32 4.89 9.47 -33.54
C LYS A 32 4.19 10.81 -33.43
N PRO A 33 2.95 10.95 -33.94
CA PRO A 33 2.22 12.19 -33.81
C PRO A 33 2.19 12.57 -32.32
N ARG A 34 2.49 13.85 -32.03
CA ARG A 34 2.30 14.42 -30.69
C ARG A 34 0.88 14.06 -30.26
N LEU A 35 0.74 13.34 -29.13
CA LEU A 35 -0.56 12.82 -28.68
C LEU A 35 -1.61 13.95 -28.75
N THR A 36 -2.71 13.69 -29.46
CA THR A 36 -3.84 14.62 -29.50
C THR A 36 -4.38 14.83 -28.08
N LYS A 37 -5.15 15.89 -27.85
CA LYS A 37 -5.73 16.15 -26.51
C LYS A 37 -6.58 14.96 -26.05
N GLU A 38 -7.27 14.31 -26.98
CA GLU A 38 -8.08 13.12 -26.78
C GLU A 38 -7.21 11.89 -26.46
N GLN A 39 -6.12 11.68 -27.20
CA GLN A 39 -5.17 10.59 -26.92
C GLN A 39 -4.48 10.78 -25.57
N LYS A 40 -4.10 12.01 -25.20
CA LYS A 40 -3.50 12.30 -23.90
C LYS A 40 -4.46 12.00 -22.76
N LYS A 41 -5.74 12.35 -22.92
CA LYS A 41 -6.80 12.02 -21.94
C LYS A 41 -6.97 10.50 -21.80
N SER A 42 -7.04 9.78 -22.91
CA SER A 42 -7.15 8.31 -22.90
C SER A 42 -5.93 7.65 -22.25
N ASN A 43 -4.72 8.09 -22.61
CA ASN A 43 -3.48 7.57 -22.03
C ASN A 43 -3.37 7.86 -20.52
N HIS A 44 -3.79 9.05 -20.08
CA HIS A 44 -3.82 9.38 -18.66
C HIS A 44 -4.75 8.45 -17.88
N ILE A 45 -5.96 8.21 -18.38
CA ILE A 45 -6.93 7.29 -17.75
C ILE A 45 -6.36 5.87 -17.69
N GLN A 46 -5.82 5.37 -18.79
CA GLN A 46 -5.25 4.01 -18.85
C GLN A 46 -4.04 3.86 -17.92
N SER A 47 -3.13 4.84 -17.92
CA SER A 47 -1.94 4.82 -17.06
C SER A 47 -2.33 4.83 -15.58
N GLU A 48 -3.34 5.62 -15.21
CA GLU A 48 -3.83 5.67 -13.84
C GLU A 48 -4.58 4.39 -13.45
N GLN A 49 -5.39 3.82 -14.34
CA GLN A 49 -6.02 2.51 -14.10
C GLN A 49 -4.98 1.41 -13.88
N LYS A 50 -3.95 1.35 -14.73
CA LYS A 50 -2.84 0.40 -14.58
C LYS A 50 -2.12 0.61 -13.25
N ARG A 51 -1.80 1.85 -12.90
CA ARG A 51 -1.17 2.19 -11.62
C ARG A 51 -2.02 1.71 -10.44
N ARG A 52 -3.33 2.00 -10.45
CA ARG A 52 -4.24 1.58 -9.38
C ARG A 52 -4.42 0.07 -9.32
N HIS A 53 -4.41 -0.62 -10.45
CA HIS A 53 -4.48 -2.08 -10.47
C HIS A 53 -3.23 -2.71 -9.84
N ALA A 54 -2.04 -2.24 -10.23
CA ALA A 54 -0.78 -2.71 -9.65
C ALA A 54 -0.69 -2.48 -8.13
N ILE A 55 -1.19 -1.34 -7.65
CA ILE A 55 -1.25 -1.08 -6.20
C ILE A 55 -2.16 -2.09 -5.49
N ARG A 56 -3.35 -2.37 -6.04
CA ARG A 56 -4.27 -3.33 -5.42
C ARG A 56 -3.70 -4.74 -5.39
N GLU A 57 -3.09 -5.18 -6.48
CA GLU A 57 -2.43 -6.48 -6.55
C GLU A 57 -1.30 -6.59 -5.50
N ALA A 58 -0.54 -5.52 -5.26
CA ALA A 58 0.45 -5.49 -4.20
C ALA A 58 -0.17 -5.62 -2.81
N TYR A 59 -1.31 -4.95 -2.55
CA TYR A 59 -2.05 -5.10 -1.29
C TYR A 59 -2.63 -6.51 -1.12
N ASP A 60 -3.17 -7.11 -2.18
CA ASP A 60 -3.67 -8.49 -2.16
C ASP A 60 -2.53 -9.46 -1.80
N ASN A 61 -1.36 -9.32 -2.42
CA ASN A 61 -0.18 -10.12 -2.09
C ASN A 61 0.25 -9.94 -0.62
N LEU A 62 0.30 -8.71 -0.12
CA LEU A 62 0.62 -8.46 1.29
C LEU A 62 -0.38 -9.14 2.24
N CYS A 63 -1.68 -9.07 1.94
CA CYS A 63 -2.72 -9.72 2.75
C CYS A 63 -2.62 -11.25 2.75
N THR A 64 -2.06 -11.86 1.69
CA THR A 64 -1.84 -13.32 1.64
C THR A 64 -0.67 -13.79 2.51
N GLN A 65 0.30 -12.91 2.79
CA GLN A 65 1.48 -13.25 3.59
C GLN A 65 1.27 -12.98 5.09
N VAL A 66 0.35 -12.08 5.45
CA VAL A 66 0.09 -11.70 6.84
C VAL A 66 -1.10 -12.49 7.38
N PRO A 67 -0.88 -13.36 8.39
CA PRO A 67 -1.96 -14.10 9.01
C PRO A 67 -3.06 -13.17 9.56
N GLY A 68 -4.32 -13.44 9.22
CA GLY A 68 -5.48 -12.70 9.72
C GLY A 68 -5.87 -11.46 8.91
N LEU A 69 -5.16 -11.11 7.83
CA LEU A 69 -5.53 -10.01 6.92
C LEU A 69 -6.16 -10.46 5.59
N GLU A 70 -6.47 -11.76 5.46
CA GLU A 70 -7.06 -12.34 4.26
C GLU A 70 -8.39 -11.65 3.90
N GLY A 71 -8.51 -11.17 2.67
CA GLY A 71 -9.71 -10.47 2.20
C GLY A 71 -9.84 -9.01 2.66
N GLN A 72 -8.90 -8.47 3.44
CA GLN A 72 -8.94 -7.08 3.92
C GLN A 72 -8.28 -6.05 2.99
N ALA A 73 -7.80 -6.46 1.80
CA ALA A 73 -7.09 -5.61 0.83
C ALA A 73 -7.84 -4.33 0.39
N ARG A 74 -9.12 -4.20 0.73
CA ARG A 74 -9.95 -3.01 0.45
C ARG A 74 -9.83 -1.90 1.48
N SER A 75 -9.30 -2.17 2.68
CA SER A 75 -9.14 -1.18 3.74
C SER A 75 -7.67 -0.84 3.94
N GLU A 76 -7.18 0.22 3.28
CA GLU A 76 -5.76 0.61 3.29
C GLU A 76 -5.22 0.79 4.72
N GLY A 77 -5.95 1.50 5.58
CA GLY A 77 -5.52 1.75 6.96
C GLY A 77 -5.42 0.48 7.80
N VAL A 78 -6.39 -0.42 7.67
CA VAL A 78 -6.40 -1.69 8.42
C VAL A 78 -5.28 -2.60 7.96
N VAL A 79 -5.05 -2.69 6.65
CA VAL A 79 -3.96 -3.53 6.10
C VAL A 79 -2.60 -3.00 6.53
N LEU A 80 -2.34 -1.70 6.37
CA LEU A 80 -1.03 -1.13 6.73
C LEU A 80 -0.75 -1.24 8.23
N ASN A 81 -1.74 -0.96 9.08
CA ASN A 81 -1.59 -1.10 10.53
C ASN A 81 -1.34 -2.56 10.93
N GLY A 82 -2.16 -3.49 10.41
CA GLY A 82 -2.01 -4.91 10.69
C GLY A 82 -0.67 -5.49 10.21
N ILE A 83 -0.14 -5.02 9.07
CA ILE A 83 1.21 -5.39 8.61
C ILE A 83 2.27 -4.89 9.60
N VAL A 84 2.18 -3.65 10.07
CA VAL A 84 3.13 -3.10 11.05
C VAL A 84 3.07 -3.87 12.38
N ASP A 85 1.87 -4.21 12.85
CA ASP A 85 1.66 -5.07 14.02
C ASP A 85 2.33 -6.43 13.84
N TYR A 86 2.15 -7.05 12.67
CA TYR A 86 2.74 -8.36 12.39
C TYR A 86 4.28 -8.29 12.30
N VAL A 87 4.83 -7.27 11.67
CA VAL A 87 6.29 -7.05 11.63
C VAL A 87 6.86 -6.86 13.04
N ARG A 88 6.17 -6.08 13.90
CA ARG A 88 6.55 -5.95 15.33
C ARG A 88 6.57 -7.30 16.02
N LYS A 89 5.53 -8.12 15.85
CA LYS A 89 5.45 -9.47 16.42
C LYS A 89 6.62 -10.34 15.97
N LEU A 90 6.94 -10.37 14.68
CA LEU A 90 8.06 -11.16 14.15
C LEU A 90 9.42 -10.73 14.71
N MET A 91 9.62 -9.43 14.94
CA MET A 91 10.85 -8.92 15.56
C MET A 91 10.96 -9.30 17.04
N LEU A 92 9.86 -9.25 17.80
CA LEU A 92 9.82 -9.73 19.18
C LEU A 92 10.10 -11.23 19.28
N GLU A 93 9.50 -12.02 18.39
CA GLU A 93 9.78 -13.46 18.30
C GLU A 93 11.24 -13.73 17.97
N ARG A 94 11.81 -12.97 17.02
CA ARG A 94 13.25 -13.03 16.73
C ARG A 94 14.09 -12.73 17.96
N GLN A 95 13.81 -11.65 18.70
CA GLN A 95 14.54 -11.30 19.91
C GLN A 95 14.48 -12.41 20.95
N LYS A 96 13.31 -13.01 21.16
CA LYS A 96 13.11 -14.14 22.07
C LYS A 96 13.95 -15.35 21.64
N MET A 97 13.91 -15.72 20.35
CA MET A 97 14.69 -16.86 19.84
C MET A 97 16.20 -16.64 19.99
N ILE A 98 16.69 -15.43 19.76
CA ILE A 98 18.12 -15.09 19.97
C ILE A 98 18.48 -15.28 21.44
N ALA A 99 17.68 -14.74 22.37
CA ALA A 99 17.92 -14.87 23.79
C ALA A 99 17.91 -16.35 24.25
N GLU A 100 17.00 -17.17 23.71
CA GLU A 100 16.96 -18.60 23.99
C GLU A 100 18.18 -19.35 23.45
N CYS A 101 18.66 -19.00 22.25
CA CYS A 101 19.87 -19.59 21.69
C CYS A 101 21.11 -19.24 22.53
N GLU A 102 21.25 -17.97 22.92
CA GLU A 102 22.33 -17.50 23.77
C GLU A 102 22.30 -18.17 25.15
N ALA A 103 21.11 -18.33 25.75
CA ALA A 103 20.94 -19.03 27.01
C ALA A 103 21.34 -20.52 26.94
N LYS A 104 21.18 -21.14 25.76
CA LYS A 104 21.61 -22.52 25.49
C LYS A 104 23.09 -22.61 25.10
N GLY A 105 23.82 -21.49 25.08
CA GLY A 105 25.22 -21.43 24.67
C GLY A 105 25.45 -21.64 23.16
N MET A 106 24.40 -21.48 22.34
CA MET A 106 24.50 -21.58 20.90
C MET A 106 24.89 -20.22 20.29
N GLU A 107 25.81 -20.24 19.35
CA GLU A 107 26.25 -19.03 18.65
C GLU A 107 25.16 -18.56 17.67
N VAL A 108 24.72 -17.31 17.83
CA VAL A 108 23.76 -16.66 16.93
C VAL A 108 24.52 -15.88 15.86
N PRO A 109 24.27 -16.17 14.57
CA PRO A 109 24.93 -15.45 13.48
C PRO A 109 24.68 -13.94 13.52
N PRO A 110 25.68 -13.10 13.21
CA PRO A 110 25.59 -11.64 13.35
C PRO A 110 24.47 -11.00 12.51
N GLY A 111 24.20 -11.52 11.30
CA GLY A 111 23.14 -11.00 10.43
C GLY A 111 21.72 -11.17 11.02
N VAL A 112 21.52 -12.12 11.94
CA VAL A 112 20.23 -12.28 12.63
C VAL A 112 20.04 -11.18 13.67
N ARG A 113 21.13 -10.76 14.33
CA ARG A 113 21.17 -9.70 15.33
C ARG A 113 21.09 -8.30 14.71
N GLU A 114 21.72 -8.08 13.57
CA GLU A 114 21.74 -6.80 12.86
C GLU A 114 20.33 -6.28 12.53
N GLY A 115 19.41 -7.18 12.15
CA GLY A 115 18.03 -6.82 11.87
C GLY A 115 17.28 -6.20 13.06
N LEU A 116 17.68 -6.49 14.29
CA LEU A 116 17.13 -5.84 15.50
C LEU A 116 17.85 -4.53 15.82
N ALA A 117 19.16 -4.46 15.57
CA ALA A 117 19.97 -3.28 15.85
C ALA A 117 19.63 -2.08 14.95
N ASN A 118 19.18 -2.35 13.71
CA ASN A 118 18.82 -1.32 12.74
C ASN A 118 17.37 -0.82 12.87
N MET A 119 16.62 -1.26 13.88
CA MET A 119 15.23 -0.84 14.06
C MET A 119 15.14 0.55 14.69
N PRO A 120 14.12 1.36 14.31
CA PRO A 120 13.86 2.63 14.97
C PRO A 120 13.61 2.44 16.47
N VAL A 121 14.12 3.37 17.27
CA VAL A 121 13.86 3.42 18.71
C VAL A 121 12.35 3.52 18.94
N GLY A 122 11.82 2.72 19.87
CA GLY A 122 10.39 2.68 20.20
C GLY A 122 9.51 1.92 19.20
N PHE A 123 10.08 1.34 18.13
CA PHE A 123 9.29 0.55 17.18
C PHE A 123 8.69 -0.70 17.81
N LEU A 124 9.34 -1.32 18.80
CA LEU A 124 8.82 -2.54 19.46
C LEU A 124 7.93 -2.26 20.67
N ASP A 125 7.88 -1.01 21.15
CA ASP A 125 7.13 -0.65 22.36
C ASP A 125 5.60 -0.75 22.15
N GLY A 126 5.17 -0.82 20.88
CA GLY A 126 3.78 -0.94 20.48
C GLY A 126 2.95 0.29 20.86
N PRO A 127 1.68 0.37 20.41
CA PRO A 127 0.74 1.31 21.00
C PRO A 127 0.54 0.93 22.47
N ALA A 128 0.49 1.93 23.35
CA ALA A 128 0.28 1.69 24.78
C ALA A 128 -0.98 0.82 25.00
N PRO A 129 -0.98 -0.08 26.00
CA PRO A 129 -2.15 -0.90 26.31
C PRO A 129 -3.32 0.01 26.71
N GLY A 130 -4.18 0.33 25.74
CA GLY A 130 -5.27 1.29 25.92
C GLY A 130 -5.65 2.10 24.66
N GLU A 131 -4.82 2.13 23.62
CA GLU A 131 -5.12 2.84 22.35
C GLU A 131 -5.68 1.92 21.25
N GLY A 132 -6.41 0.87 21.64
CA GLY A 132 -7.25 0.12 20.71
C GLY A 132 -8.49 0.95 20.41
N GLY A 133 -8.55 1.54 19.21
CA GLY A 133 -9.73 2.25 18.73
C GLY A 133 -10.98 1.40 18.94
N GLU A 134 -11.94 1.97 19.65
CA GLU A 134 -13.30 1.45 19.74
C GLU A 134 -13.84 1.38 18.31
N ASP A 135 -13.83 0.20 17.71
CA ASP A 135 -14.58 -0.07 16.49
C ASP A 135 -16.05 0.09 16.85
N GLY A 136 -16.56 1.31 16.61
CA GLY A 136 -17.93 1.70 16.79
C GLY A 136 -18.84 0.82 15.96
N ASN A 137 -19.32 -0.25 16.58
CA ASN A 137 -20.47 -1.01 16.13
C ASN A 137 -21.72 -0.13 16.34
N GLY A 138 -21.90 0.85 15.46
CA GLY A 138 -23.09 1.70 15.38
C GLY A 138 -24.16 0.96 14.58
N GLU A 139 -25.03 0.27 15.31
CA GLU A 139 -26.20 -0.45 14.81
C GLU A 139 -27.00 0.37 13.79
N GLY A 140 -27.35 -0.28 12.68
CA GLY A 140 -28.21 0.26 11.65
C GLY A 140 -29.59 0.63 12.19
N GLY A 141 -29.82 1.91 12.43
CA GLY A 141 -31.16 2.49 12.52
C GLY A 141 -31.80 2.53 11.14
N SER A 142 -32.50 1.45 10.78
CA SER A 142 -33.44 1.43 9.66
C SER A 142 -34.53 2.47 9.90
N SER A 143 -34.45 3.61 9.22
CA SER A 143 -35.52 4.60 9.18
C SER A 143 -36.67 4.07 8.32
N VAL A 144 -37.53 3.27 8.95
CA VAL A 144 -38.87 2.98 8.44
C VAL A 144 -39.58 4.30 8.21
N SER A 145 -39.89 4.60 6.94
CA SER A 145 -40.79 5.67 6.54
C SER A 145 -42.21 5.12 6.50
N PRO A 146 -43.17 5.62 7.32
CA PRO A 146 -44.57 5.38 7.07
C PRO A 146 -45.27 6.68 6.66
N GLY A 147 -46.05 6.65 5.57
CA GLY A 147 -47.09 7.67 5.38
C GLY A 147 -47.36 8.13 3.96
N ARG A 148 -47.78 7.24 3.06
CA ARG A 148 -48.68 7.61 1.96
C ARG A 148 -50.06 6.99 2.23
N LYS A 149 -50.93 7.74 2.90
CA LYS A 149 -52.39 7.67 2.75
C LYS A 149 -52.76 8.92 1.93
N GLY A 150 -53.48 8.90 0.83
CA GLY A 150 -54.75 8.21 0.60
C GLY A 150 -55.76 9.30 0.24
N SER A 151 -56.14 9.35 -1.04
CA SER A 151 -57.39 9.87 -1.64
C SER A 151 -58.44 10.54 -0.73
N ALA A 152 -58.95 11.73 -1.13
CA ALA A 152 -60.38 12.03 -1.38
C ALA A 152 -60.72 13.55 -1.44
N GLY A 153 -61.72 13.90 -2.26
CA GLY A 153 -62.54 15.15 -2.24
C GLY A 153 -62.06 16.25 -3.19
N ARG A 154 -62.73 16.67 -4.28
CA ARG A 154 -64.15 16.89 -4.66
C ARG A 154 -64.78 18.11 -3.97
N GLY A 155 -65.22 19.08 -4.79
CA GLY A 155 -66.02 20.28 -4.43
C GLY A 155 -65.29 21.57 -4.80
N GLU A 156 -65.85 22.55 -5.50
CA GLU A 156 -67.12 22.76 -6.22
C GLU A 156 -66.81 23.73 -7.38
#